data_AF-A0A146X1C6-F1
#
_entry.id   AF-A0A146X1C6-F1
#
_cell.length_a   1.000
_cell.length_b   1.000
_cell.length_c   1.000
_cell.angle_alpha   90.00
_cell.angle_beta   90.00
_cell.angle_gamma   90.00
#
_symmetry.space_group_name_H-M   'P 1'
#
loop_
_entity.id
_entity.type
_entity.pdbx_description
1 polymer ?
#
loop_
_entity_poly.entity_id
_entity_poly.type
_entity_poly.pdbx_seq_one_letter_code
_entity_poly.pdbx_strand_id
1 'polypeptide(L)'
;MSCWQRGSNVKEYVSQNPPGATFFLCLLTLALSFMVLSSYNYSHTLPNPDIAQDWNTLLSSFSQFHLCEKENASAAFYTSSIPPLSSTQKTDQKTLVNTTRHPSSVTVVQLHVPLTVTSSSASAMLKDIGLFTTLTASQLNLGDKEPVYLALQNLSEDSKHICLTISAPANILPLTLFHLECSASETNITNIPVEATKQLPASSQTCYSLHFKSDPALTVMLTLEEQRVAAQHLAEVAVCLLGVCLILCVAASLKNNVTRRDFLKVEDSQNEPLIES
;
A
#
# COMPACT_ATOMS: atom_id res chain seq x y z
N MET A 1 42.89 -27.74 9.52
CA MET A 1 43.05 -27.89 8.05
C MET A 1 41.86 -28.57 7.36
N SER A 2 40.69 -28.69 8.01
CA SER A 2 39.52 -29.42 7.49
C SER A 2 38.51 -28.57 6.68
N CYS A 3 38.52 -27.24 6.80
CA CYS A 3 37.61 -26.37 6.02
C CYS A 3 38.03 -26.20 4.55
N TRP A 4 39.34 -26.31 4.23
CA TRP A 4 39.86 -26.05 2.88
C TRP A 4 39.57 -27.21 1.91
N GLN A 5 39.57 -28.46 2.37
CA GLN A 5 39.17 -29.61 1.56
C GLN A 5 37.66 -29.65 1.27
N ARG A 6 36.83 -28.97 2.09
CA ARG A 6 35.38 -28.92 1.88
C ARG A 6 35.02 -27.95 0.73
N GLY A 7 35.73 -26.83 0.61
CA GLY A 7 35.53 -25.86 -0.47
C GLY A 7 35.94 -26.37 -1.85
N SER A 8 37.03 -27.15 -1.95
CA SER A 8 37.48 -27.73 -3.23
C SER A 8 36.49 -28.74 -3.79
N ASN A 9 35.86 -29.55 -2.94
CA ASN A 9 34.87 -30.55 -3.35
C ASN A 9 33.55 -29.92 -3.83
N VAL A 10 33.14 -28.78 -3.25
CA VAL A 10 31.96 -28.04 -3.72
C VAL A 10 32.23 -27.40 -5.07
N LYS A 11 33.41 -26.80 -5.26
CA LYS A 11 33.81 -26.20 -6.53
C LYS A 11 33.84 -27.22 -7.68
N GLU A 12 34.38 -28.41 -7.42
CA GLU A 12 34.43 -29.50 -8.40
C GLU A 12 33.01 -29.99 -8.77
N TYR A 13 32.13 -30.17 -7.79
CA TYR A 13 30.74 -30.58 -8.02
C TYR A 13 29.93 -29.55 -8.82
N VAL A 14 30.12 -28.25 -8.52
CA VAL A 14 29.50 -27.14 -9.25
C VAL A 14 29.99 -27.11 -10.71
N SER A 15 31.26 -27.42 -10.95
CA SER A 15 31.83 -27.49 -12.30
C SER A 15 31.30 -28.67 -13.12
N GLN A 16 31.03 -29.81 -12.47
CA GLN A 16 30.56 -31.02 -13.13
C GLN A 16 29.03 -31.06 -13.34
N ASN A 17 28.23 -30.34 -12.53
CA ASN A 17 26.76 -30.34 -12.61
C ASN A 17 26.15 -28.92 -12.58
N PRO A 18 26.39 -28.08 -13.61
CA PRO A 18 26.00 -26.67 -13.61
C PRO A 18 24.49 -26.37 -13.42
N PRO A 19 23.56 -27.10 -14.07
CA PRO A 19 22.11 -26.87 -13.88
C PRO A 19 21.63 -27.24 -12.47
N GLY A 20 22.20 -28.28 -11.85
CA GLY A 20 21.80 -28.71 -10.51
C GLY A 20 22.28 -27.74 -9.43
N ALA A 21 23.50 -27.22 -9.57
CA ALA A 21 24.06 -26.23 -8.65
C ALA A 21 23.28 -24.91 -8.69
N THR A 22 22.93 -24.42 -9.88
CA THR A 22 22.13 -23.20 -10.05
C THR A 22 20.73 -23.35 -9.47
N PHE A 23 20.04 -24.47 -9.77
CA PHE A 23 18.74 -24.79 -9.18
C PHE A 23 18.78 -24.78 -7.64
N PHE A 24 19.78 -25.45 -7.04
CA PHE A 24 19.95 -25.47 -5.59
C PHE A 24 20.14 -24.06 -5.01
N LEU A 25 20.99 -23.23 -5.62
CA LEU A 25 21.21 -21.86 -5.16
C LEU A 25 19.95 -20.99 -5.28
N CYS A 26 19.15 -21.19 -6.34
CA CYS A 26 17.85 -20.52 -6.49
C CYS A 26 16.87 -20.93 -5.39
N LEU A 27 16.75 -22.23 -5.08
CA LEU A 27 15.89 -22.68 -3.99
C LEU A 27 16.34 -22.16 -2.62
N LEU A 28 17.65 -22.16 -2.38
CA LEU A 28 18.22 -21.67 -1.13
C LEU A 28 17.97 -20.16 -0.95
N THR A 29 18.24 -19.37 -2.00
CA THR A 29 17.98 -17.92 -1.97
C THR A 29 16.49 -17.61 -1.79
N LEU A 30 15.61 -18.34 -2.48
CA LEU A 30 14.16 -18.20 -2.32
C LEU A 30 13.71 -18.52 -0.88
N ALA A 31 14.22 -19.60 -0.29
CA ALA A 31 13.91 -19.97 1.08
C ALA A 31 14.35 -18.89 2.08
N LEU A 32 15.55 -18.34 1.91
CA LEU A 32 16.07 -17.25 2.75
C LEU A 32 15.21 -15.98 2.59
N SER A 33 14.82 -15.63 1.37
CA SER A 33 13.92 -14.50 1.12
C SER A 33 12.57 -14.67 1.81
N PHE A 34 11.98 -15.87 1.78
CA PHE A 34 10.72 -16.14 2.47
C PHE A 34 10.85 -16.09 3.99
N MET A 35 11.96 -16.54 4.56
CA MET A 35 12.23 -16.39 6.00
C MET A 35 12.34 -14.92 6.41
N VAL A 36 13.08 -14.11 5.65
CA VAL A 36 13.22 -12.67 5.90
C VAL A 36 11.87 -11.98 5.78
N LEU A 37 11.09 -12.30 4.75
CA LEU A 37 9.77 -11.70 4.53
C LEU A 37 8.77 -12.13 5.62
N SER A 38 8.80 -13.39 6.06
CA SER A 38 8.00 -13.87 7.19
C SER A 38 8.34 -13.12 8.48
N SER A 39 9.64 -12.95 8.79
CA SER A 39 10.09 -12.19 9.96
C SER A 39 9.68 -10.71 9.87
N TYR A 40 9.81 -10.10 8.69
CA TYR A 40 9.40 -8.72 8.48
C TYR A 40 7.91 -8.54 8.70
N ASN A 41 7.10 -9.44 8.12
CA ASN A 41 5.65 -9.46 8.27
C ASN A 41 5.23 -9.70 9.73
N TYR A 42 6.04 -10.35 10.57
CA TYR A 42 5.73 -10.46 12.00
C TYR A 42 5.92 -9.14 12.77
N SER A 43 6.89 -8.31 12.36
CA SER A 43 7.24 -7.07 13.08
C SER A 43 6.57 -5.81 12.55
N HIS A 44 6.13 -5.80 11.29
CA HIS A 44 5.56 -4.62 10.64
C HIS A 44 4.18 -4.92 10.08
N THR A 45 3.19 -4.13 10.47
CA THR A 45 1.85 -4.19 9.87
C THR A 45 1.91 -3.75 8.42
N LEU A 46 1.40 -4.59 7.52
CA LEU A 46 1.39 -4.35 6.09
C LEU A 46 0.03 -3.77 5.63
N PRO A 47 0.01 -2.93 4.59
CA PRO A 47 -1.23 -2.47 3.98
C PRO A 47 -1.97 -3.63 3.30
N ASN A 48 -3.30 -3.60 3.35
CA ASN A 48 -4.13 -4.62 2.72
C ASN A 48 -4.07 -4.51 1.19
N PRO A 49 -3.54 -5.54 0.48
CA PRO A 49 -3.43 -5.51 -0.97
C PRO A 49 -4.77 -5.62 -1.70
N ASP A 50 -5.85 -6.06 -1.03
CA ASP A 50 -7.18 -6.20 -1.62
C ASP A 50 -7.91 -4.87 -1.75
N ILE A 51 -7.36 -3.81 -1.14
CA ILE A 51 -7.95 -2.47 -1.16
C ILE A 51 -7.28 -1.68 -2.28
N ALA A 52 -7.97 -1.65 -3.42
CA ALA A 52 -7.51 -0.97 -4.63
C ALA A 52 -7.49 0.57 -4.47
N GLN A 53 -8.30 1.14 -3.58
CA GLN A 53 -8.42 2.58 -3.36
C GLN A 53 -8.54 2.90 -1.88
N ASP A 54 -7.55 3.61 -1.35
CA ASP A 54 -7.53 4.10 0.03
C ASP A 54 -7.55 5.64 0.10
N TRP A 55 -7.82 6.17 1.29
CA TRP A 55 -7.86 7.62 1.51
C TRP A 55 -6.49 8.27 1.29
N ASN A 56 -5.39 7.58 1.58
CA ASN A 56 -4.04 8.09 1.31
C ASN A 56 -3.81 8.32 -0.20
N THR A 57 -4.25 7.40 -1.06
CA THR A 57 -4.14 7.55 -2.52
C THR A 57 -5.00 8.69 -3.05
N LEU A 58 -6.23 8.82 -2.54
CA LEU A 58 -7.14 9.92 -2.88
C LEU A 58 -6.53 11.27 -2.48
N LEU A 59 -6.13 11.42 -1.22
CA LEU A 59 -5.57 12.67 -0.69
C LEU A 59 -4.24 13.02 -1.35
N SER A 60 -3.41 12.02 -1.66
CA SER A 60 -2.19 12.21 -2.43
C SER A 60 -2.50 12.74 -3.83
N SER A 61 -3.46 12.14 -4.55
CA SER A 61 -3.88 12.61 -5.87
C SER A 61 -4.45 14.03 -5.81
N PHE A 62 -5.26 14.32 -4.79
CA PHE A 62 -5.83 15.65 -4.55
C PHE A 62 -4.77 16.71 -4.27
N SER A 63 -3.70 16.36 -3.54
CA SER A 63 -2.60 17.29 -3.22
C SER A 63 -1.78 17.74 -4.43
N GLN A 64 -1.90 17.07 -5.57
CA GLN A 64 -1.23 17.46 -6.82
C GLN A 64 -1.90 18.66 -7.50
N PHE A 65 -3.06 19.08 -7.01
CA PHE A 65 -3.80 20.22 -7.55
C PHE A 65 -3.55 21.48 -6.71
N HIS A 66 -3.45 22.60 -7.40
CA HIS A 66 -3.56 23.93 -6.83
C HIS A 66 -5.00 24.41 -6.96
N LEU A 67 -5.53 24.98 -5.89
CA LEU A 67 -6.88 25.51 -5.84
C LEU A 67 -6.83 27.02 -6.05
N CYS A 68 -7.24 27.52 -7.21
CA CYS A 68 -7.20 28.95 -7.53
C CYS A 68 -8.58 29.57 -7.45
N GLU A 69 -8.70 30.76 -6.86
CA GLU A 69 -9.94 31.54 -6.90
C GLU A 69 -10.37 31.77 -8.34
N LYS A 70 -11.64 32.01 -8.63
CA LYS A 70 -12.10 32.31 -10.01
C LYS A 70 -12.28 33.81 -10.19
N GLU A 71 -11.66 34.39 -11.23
CA GLU A 71 -11.57 35.86 -11.45
C GLU A 71 -12.94 36.56 -11.67
N ASN A 72 -14.06 35.84 -11.78
CA ASN A 72 -15.40 36.41 -12.05
C ASN A 72 -16.60 35.55 -11.58
N ALA A 73 -16.49 34.82 -10.46
CA ALA A 73 -17.61 33.97 -9.98
C ALA A 73 -18.64 34.73 -9.13
N SER A 74 -19.15 35.87 -9.59
CA SER A 74 -20.30 36.55 -8.95
C SER A 74 -21.67 36.09 -9.47
N ALA A 75 -21.74 35.10 -10.36
CA ALA A 75 -23.01 34.49 -10.76
C ALA A 75 -22.79 33.10 -11.38
N ALA A 76 -23.10 32.02 -10.65
CA ALA A 76 -23.60 30.73 -11.17
C ALA A 76 -23.31 29.50 -10.27
N PHE A 77 -23.30 29.62 -8.93
CA PHE A 77 -23.45 28.44 -8.05
C PHE A 77 -24.27 28.75 -6.79
N TYR A 78 -25.43 29.40 -6.98
CA TYR A 78 -26.51 29.36 -5.99
C TYR A 78 -27.48 28.22 -6.35
N THR A 79 -27.01 26.98 -6.35
CA THR A 79 -27.83 25.75 -6.24
C THR A 79 -26.91 24.54 -6.30
N SER A 80 -26.16 24.34 -5.23
CA SER A 80 -25.96 22.99 -4.70
C SER A 80 -25.68 23.20 -3.23
N SER A 81 -26.77 23.42 -2.49
CA SER A 81 -26.77 23.21 -1.05
C SER A 81 -26.25 21.79 -0.83
N ILE A 82 -25.03 21.68 -0.32
CA ILE A 82 -24.70 20.53 0.52
C ILE A 82 -25.85 20.49 1.54
N PRO A 83 -26.67 19.41 1.59
CA PRO A 83 -27.79 19.39 2.50
C PRO A 83 -27.24 19.61 3.92
N PRO A 84 -27.80 20.56 4.69
CA PRO A 84 -27.35 20.80 6.04
C PRO A 84 -27.51 19.51 6.84
N LEU A 85 -26.46 19.17 7.58
CA LEU A 85 -26.43 18.10 8.58
C LEU A 85 -27.68 18.21 9.46
N SER A 86 -28.69 17.38 9.16
CA SER A 86 -29.90 17.28 9.97
C SER A 86 -29.77 16.01 10.80
N SER A 87 -29.59 16.18 12.10
CA SER A 87 -29.56 15.09 13.07
C SER A 87 -30.87 14.29 13.03
N THR A 88 -30.79 12.99 12.73
CA THR A 88 -31.74 11.93 13.10
C THR A 88 -31.07 10.63 12.64
N GLN A 89 -30.85 9.58 13.42
CA GLN A 89 -31.52 9.09 14.62
C GLN A 89 -30.60 8.03 15.25
N LYS A 90 -30.35 8.11 16.57
CA LYS A 90 -29.90 6.95 17.35
C LYS A 90 -30.90 5.82 17.15
N THR A 91 -30.47 4.66 16.67
CA THR A 91 -31.12 3.41 17.07
C THR A 91 -30.09 2.31 17.18
N ASP A 92 -30.07 1.72 18.36
CA ASP A 92 -29.26 0.62 18.81
C ASP A 92 -29.36 -0.64 17.91
N GLN A 93 -28.23 -1.35 17.83
CA GLN A 93 -28.11 -2.80 18.01
C GLN A 93 -28.66 -3.76 16.93
N LYS A 94 -27.70 -4.45 16.29
CA LYS A 94 -27.70 -5.89 15.95
C LYS A 94 -28.84 -6.39 15.06
N THR A 95 -28.57 -6.65 13.77
CA THR A 95 -28.96 -7.89 13.05
C THR A 95 -28.29 -7.97 11.65
N LEU A 96 -27.81 -9.18 11.37
CA LEU A 96 -27.23 -9.76 10.17
C LEU A 96 -28.11 -9.65 8.90
N VAL A 97 -27.47 -9.38 7.74
CA VAL A 97 -27.82 -9.77 6.35
C VAL A 97 -29.09 -9.19 5.71
N ASN A 98 -28.90 -8.33 4.69
CA ASN A 98 -29.20 -8.66 3.28
C ASN A 98 -28.72 -7.53 2.34
N THR A 99 -27.63 -7.79 1.62
CA THR A 99 -27.17 -6.93 0.51
C THR A 99 -28.16 -7.01 -0.63
N THR A 100 -29.04 -6.01 -0.73
CA THR A 100 -29.72 -5.72 -1.99
C THR A 100 -29.01 -4.52 -2.60
N ARG A 101 -28.25 -4.77 -3.68
CA ARG A 101 -27.58 -3.75 -4.49
C ARG A 101 -28.64 -2.77 -5.00
N HIS A 102 -28.56 -1.52 -4.55
CA HIS A 102 -29.17 -0.40 -5.25
C HIS A 102 -28.08 0.62 -5.58
N PRO A 103 -27.83 0.91 -6.88
CA PRO A 103 -26.87 1.91 -7.27
C PRO A 103 -27.48 3.31 -7.12
N SER A 104 -26.61 4.33 -7.00
CA SER A 104 -26.91 5.77 -7.01
C SER A 104 -27.52 6.43 -5.76
N SER A 105 -27.06 6.09 -4.55
CA SER A 105 -27.11 7.05 -3.45
C SER A 105 -25.81 7.87 -3.43
N VAL A 106 -25.94 9.20 -3.48
CA VAL A 106 -24.82 10.10 -3.20
C VAL A 106 -24.50 9.99 -1.72
N THR A 107 -23.24 9.68 -1.40
CA THR A 107 -22.76 9.59 -0.02
C THR A 107 -21.90 10.80 0.27
N VAL A 108 -22.19 11.46 1.39
CA VAL A 108 -21.39 12.58 1.91
C VAL A 108 -20.57 12.04 3.07
N VAL A 109 -19.24 12.20 2.99
CA VAL A 109 -18.31 11.78 4.04
C VAL A 109 -17.55 13.00 4.51
N GLN A 110 -17.42 13.15 5.83
CA GLN A 110 -16.59 14.17 6.46
C GLN A 110 -15.42 13.49 7.14
N LEU A 111 -14.21 13.96 6.83
CA LEU A 111 -12.97 13.39 7.34
C LEU A 111 -12.09 14.50 7.90
N HIS A 112 -11.56 14.27 9.09
CA HIS A 112 -10.46 15.06 9.62
C HIS A 112 -9.13 14.49 9.08
N VAL A 113 -8.47 15.20 8.16
CA VAL A 113 -7.34 14.69 7.38
C VAL A 113 -6.05 15.50 7.58
N PRO A 114 -4.86 14.89 7.53
CA PRO A 114 -3.57 15.57 7.65
C PRO A 114 -3.16 16.23 6.33
N LEU A 115 -3.90 17.27 5.96
CA LEU A 115 -3.62 18.11 4.80
C LEU A 115 -3.33 19.53 5.30
N THR A 116 -2.24 20.13 4.86
CA THR A 116 -1.94 21.54 5.12
C THR A 116 -2.13 22.35 3.85
N VAL A 117 -2.53 23.61 4.02
CA VAL A 117 -2.83 24.50 2.90
C VAL A 117 -1.97 25.75 3.01
N THR A 118 -1.32 26.11 1.91
CA THR A 118 -0.46 27.30 1.83
C THR A 118 -1.00 28.24 0.74
N SER A 119 -1.08 29.53 1.03
CA SER A 119 -1.49 30.54 0.04
C SER A 119 -0.29 31.02 -0.78
N SER A 120 -0.51 31.29 -2.07
CA SER A 120 0.47 31.98 -2.92
C SER A 120 0.63 33.46 -2.56
N SER A 121 -0.35 34.07 -1.89
CA SER A 121 -0.32 35.46 -1.46
C SER A 121 0.02 35.56 0.04
N ALA A 122 1.09 36.29 0.36
CA ALA A 122 1.57 36.52 1.73
C ALA A 122 0.61 37.36 2.61
N SER A 123 -0.51 37.83 2.05
CA SER A 123 -1.50 38.68 2.71
C SER A 123 -2.82 37.95 3.02
N ALA A 124 -3.03 36.73 2.52
CA ALA A 124 -4.27 35.99 2.77
C ALA A 124 -4.20 35.28 4.12
N MET A 125 -4.82 35.85 5.16
CA MET A 125 -5.05 35.12 6.40
C MET A 125 -5.99 33.94 6.13
N LEU A 126 -5.44 32.73 6.21
CA LEU A 126 -6.19 31.47 6.22
C LEU A 126 -6.81 31.31 7.61
N LYS A 127 -7.86 32.07 7.93
CA LYS A 127 -8.63 31.87 9.16
C LYS A 127 -10.11 31.92 8.83
N ASP A 128 -10.81 30.83 9.14
CA ASP A 128 -12.26 30.67 8.89
C ASP A 128 -12.64 30.74 7.40
N ILE A 129 -11.78 30.23 6.51
CA ILE A 129 -12.06 30.09 5.08
C ILE A 129 -12.48 28.63 4.79
N GLY A 130 -13.44 28.46 3.89
CA GLY A 130 -13.82 27.18 3.30
C GLY A 130 -13.58 27.19 1.79
N LEU A 131 -12.88 26.20 1.25
CA LEU A 131 -12.60 26.10 -0.19
C LEU A 131 -13.47 25.02 -0.83
N PHE A 132 -14.13 25.35 -1.94
CA PHE A 132 -15.05 24.44 -2.63
C PHE A 132 -14.60 24.20 -4.06
N THR A 133 -14.43 22.94 -4.42
CA THR A 133 -14.05 22.56 -5.78
C THR A 133 -14.78 21.30 -6.23
N THR A 134 -14.79 21.09 -7.55
CA THR A 134 -15.36 19.90 -8.17
C THR A 134 -14.30 19.28 -9.06
N LEU A 135 -14.06 17.99 -8.87
CA LEU A 135 -13.14 17.18 -9.67
C LEU A 135 -13.90 15.99 -10.26
N THR A 136 -13.30 15.33 -11.24
CA THR A 136 -13.80 14.05 -11.75
C THR A 136 -13.17 12.88 -11.00
N ALA A 137 -13.88 11.76 -10.90
CA ALA A 137 -13.38 10.56 -10.22
C ALA A 137 -12.04 10.07 -10.78
N SER A 138 -11.84 10.13 -12.11
CA SER A 138 -10.56 9.78 -12.75
C SER A 138 -9.41 10.71 -12.39
N GLN A 139 -9.68 12.00 -12.14
CA GLN A 139 -8.65 12.93 -11.65
C GLN A 139 -8.18 12.60 -10.23
N LEU A 140 -8.98 11.88 -9.46
CA LEU A 140 -8.69 11.45 -8.08
C LEU A 140 -8.31 9.96 -7.97
N ASN A 141 -8.15 9.25 -9.09
CA ASN A 141 -7.93 7.79 -9.15
C ASN A 141 -9.04 6.95 -8.46
N LEU A 142 -10.29 7.46 -8.42
CA LEU A 142 -11.43 6.78 -7.80
C LEU A 142 -12.34 6.05 -8.80
N GLY A 143 -12.35 6.47 -10.06
CA GLY A 143 -13.27 5.93 -11.05
C GLY A 143 -13.09 6.60 -12.40
N ASP A 144 -14.18 6.75 -13.14
CA ASP A 144 -14.15 7.27 -14.51
C ASP A 144 -14.52 8.76 -14.54
N LYS A 145 -15.77 9.07 -14.86
CA LYS A 145 -16.22 10.43 -15.19
C LYS A 145 -17.22 10.99 -14.20
N GLU A 146 -17.51 10.31 -13.10
CA GLU A 146 -18.43 10.83 -12.10
C GLU A 146 -17.86 12.11 -11.44
N PRO A 147 -18.71 13.12 -11.18
CA PRO A 147 -18.29 14.30 -10.45
C PRO A 147 -18.11 13.97 -8.96
N VAL A 148 -17.04 14.52 -8.38
CA VAL A 148 -16.69 14.44 -6.97
C VAL A 148 -16.61 15.86 -6.43
N TYR A 149 -17.48 16.17 -5.47
CA TYR A 149 -17.50 17.48 -4.83
C TYR A 149 -16.64 17.44 -3.58
N LEU A 150 -15.76 18.43 -3.44
CA LEU A 150 -14.80 18.54 -2.34
C LEU A 150 -14.96 19.90 -1.68
N ALA A 151 -15.06 19.90 -0.35
CA ALA A 151 -15.07 21.11 0.47
C ALA A 151 -14.06 20.98 1.61
N LEU A 152 -13.08 21.89 1.64
CA LEU A 152 -12.13 22.01 2.74
C LEU A 152 -12.66 23.08 3.67
N GLN A 153 -12.75 22.76 4.96
CA GLN A 153 -13.27 23.66 5.99
C GLN A 153 -12.27 23.80 7.12
N ASN A 154 -12.38 24.90 7.86
CA ASN A 154 -11.52 25.24 8.99
C ASN A 154 -10.04 25.34 8.58
N LEU A 155 -9.76 26.00 7.44
CA LEU A 155 -8.40 26.29 7.05
C LEU A 155 -7.79 27.26 8.07
N SER A 156 -6.70 26.83 8.72
CA SER A 156 -5.92 27.61 9.68
C SER A 156 -4.43 27.46 9.39
N GLU A 157 -3.69 28.57 9.41
CA GLU A 157 -2.25 28.64 9.07
C GLU A 157 -1.37 27.73 9.95
N ASP A 158 -1.79 27.46 11.19
CA ASP A 158 -1.10 26.58 12.14
C ASP A 158 -1.66 25.15 12.20
N SER A 159 -2.74 24.87 11.46
CA SER A 159 -3.41 23.56 11.53
C SER A 159 -2.70 22.51 10.67
N LYS A 160 -2.28 21.41 11.31
CA LYS A 160 -1.74 20.23 10.62
C LYS A 160 -2.81 19.32 10.02
N HIS A 161 -4.07 19.59 10.34
CA HIS A 161 -5.21 18.82 9.92
C HIS A 161 -6.34 19.77 9.55
N ILE A 162 -7.13 19.38 8.56
CA ILE A 162 -8.30 20.12 8.10
C ILE A 162 -9.52 19.21 8.06
N CYS A 163 -10.71 19.81 8.00
CA CYS A 163 -11.91 19.05 7.72
C CYS A 163 -12.15 19.00 6.21
N LEU A 164 -12.11 17.80 5.64
CA LEU A 164 -12.48 17.55 4.25
C LEU A 164 -13.88 16.93 4.20
N THR A 165 -14.78 17.57 3.48
CA THR A 165 -16.07 16.99 3.09
C THR A 165 -15.98 16.54 1.63
N ILE A 166 -16.27 15.28 1.38
CA ILE A 166 -16.36 14.71 0.03
C ILE A 166 -17.77 14.19 -0.23
N SER A 167 -18.30 14.48 -1.41
CA SER A 167 -19.61 14.00 -1.84
C SER A 167 -19.50 13.38 -3.23
N ALA A 168 -19.81 12.09 -3.32
CA ALA A 168 -19.74 11.29 -4.53
C ALA A 168 -20.63 10.04 -4.44
N PRO A 169 -20.88 9.32 -5.55
CA PRO A 169 -21.57 8.03 -5.51
C PRO A 169 -20.89 7.02 -4.57
N ALA A 170 -21.68 6.33 -3.74
CA ALA A 170 -21.19 5.41 -2.72
C ALA A 170 -20.26 4.30 -3.26
N ASN A 171 -20.43 3.91 -4.54
CA ASN A 171 -19.68 2.83 -5.18
C ASN A 171 -18.26 3.21 -5.60
N ILE A 172 -17.89 4.50 -5.58
CA ILE A 172 -16.55 4.98 -5.95
C ILE A 172 -15.76 5.57 -4.78
N LEU A 173 -16.40 5.72 -3.61
CA LEU A 173 -15.71 6.21 -2.42
C LEU A 173 -15.02 5.04 -1.70
N PRO A 174 -13.84 5.26 -1.10
CA PRO A 174 -13.21 4.25 -0.26
C PRO A 174 -14.16 3.81 0.85
N LEU A 175 -14.45 2.50 0.93
CA LEU A 175 -15.47 1.94 1.85
C LEU A 175 -15.12 2.05 3.34
N THR A 176 -13.87 2.37 3.68
CA THR A 176 -13.43 2.41 5.07
C THR A 176 -13.77 3.73 5.73
N LEU A 177 -14.92 3.72 6.39
CA LEU A 177 -15.36 4.71 7.37
C LEU A 177 -14.55 4.57 8.64
N PHE A 178 -13.42 5.27 8.70
CA PHE A 178 -12.86 5.63 9.99
C PHE A 178 -13.59 6.91 10.45
N HIS A 179 -14.26 6.83 11.61
CA HIS A 179 -14.97 7.96 12.20
C HIS A 179 -13.94 8.96 12.74
N LEU A 180 -13.44 9.83 11.87
CA LEU A 180 -12.73 11.04 12.27
C LEU A 180 -13.71 12.21 12.07
N GLU A 181 -14.66 12.30 13.01
CA GLU A 181 -15.65 13.37 13.04
C GLU A 181 -14.95 14.72 13.14
N CYS A 182 -15.20 15.59 12.17
CA CYS A 182 -14.87 16.99 12.32
C CYS A 182 -15.78 17.59 13.39
N SER A 183 -15.21 18.29 14.37
CA SER A 183 -16.02 19.08 15.30
C SER A 183 -16.72 20.20 14.51
N ALA A 184 -18.05 20.24 14.57
CA ALA A 184 -18.84 21.30 13.98
C ALA A 184 -18.58 22.60 14.76
N SER A 185 -17.65 23.42 14.29
CA SER A 185 -17.45 24.76 14.82
C SER A 185 -18.42 25.71 14.13
N GLU A 186 -19.29 26.36 14.90
CA GLU A 186 -20.15 27.47 14.47
C GLU A 186 -19.33 28.74 14.17
N THR A 187 -18.30 28.66 13.33
CA THR A 187 -17.65 29.85 12.81
C THR A 187 -18.33 30.29 11.52
N ASN A 188 -18.44 31.61 11.31
CA ASN A 188 -18.93 32.17 10.06
C ASN A 188 -17.88 31.92 8.96
N ILE A 189 -17.84 30.70 8.43
CA ILE A 189 -16.86 30.29 7.43
C ILE A 189 -17.18 30.99 6.11
N THR A 190 -16.19 31.70 5.56
CA THR A 190 -16.31 32.32 4.24
C THR A 190 -16.01 31.27 3.17
N ASN A 191 -17.02 30.90 2.39
CA ASN A 191 -16.92 29.87 1.36
C ASN A 191 -16.45 30.47 0.03
N ILE A 192 -15.28 30.06 -0.41
CA ILE A 192 -14.65 30.53 -1.65
C ILE A 192 -14.67 29.40 -2.69
N PRO A 193 -15.34 29.59 -3.84
CA PRO A 193 -15.27 28.64 -4.94
C PRO A 193 -13.90 28.73 -5.62
N VAL A 194 -13.27 27.58 -5.81
CA VAL A 194 -11.93 27.47 -6.39
C VAL A 194 -11.88 26.43 -7.51
N GLU A 195 -11.11 26.72 -8.53
CA GLU A 195 -10.82 25.82 -9.64
C GLU A 195 -9.54 25.04 -9.36
N ALA A 196 -9.59 23.73 -9.54
CA ALA A 196 -8.45 22.84 -9.33
C ALA A 196 -7.62 22.71 -10.61
N THR A 197 -6.36 23.14 -10.56
CA THR A 197 -5.41 23.09 -11.68
C THR A 197 -4.13 22.35 -11.28
N LYS A 198 -3.50 21.63 -12.21
CA LYS A 198 -2.20 20.97 -11.96
C LYS A 198 -1.00 21.91 -12.11
N GLN A 199 -1.20 23.08 -12.71
CA GLN A 199 -0.13 24.03 -12.97
C GLN A 199 -0.55 25.42 -12.46
N LEU A 200 0.37 26.11 -11.80
CA LEU A 200 0.11 27.48 -11.34
C LEU A 200 -0.24 28.37 -12.54
N PRO A 201 -1.37 29.10 -12.48
CA PRO A 201 -1.70 30.06 -13.52
C PRO A 201 -0.68 31.20 -13.53
N ALA A 202 -0.43 31.75 -14.72
CA ALA A 202 0.49 32.87 -14.92
C ALA A 202 -0.11 34.24 -14.51
N SER A 203 -1.40 34.28 -14.17
CA SER A 203 -2.11 35.47 -13.72
C SER A 203 -1.88 35.73 -12.22
N SER A 204 -2.13 36.97 -11.77
CA SER A 204 -2.02 37.41 -10.37
C SER A 204 -3.14 36.86 -9.46
N GLN A 205 -3.59 35.64 -9.71
CA GLN A 205 -4.72 35.02 -9.00
C GLN A 205 -4.25 34.37 -7.70
N THR A 206 -5.04 34.50 -6.63
CA THR A 206 -4.78 33.79 -5.37
C THR A 206 -4.99 32.30 -5.59
N CYS A 207 -3.97 31.51 -5.26
CA CYS A 207 -4.01 30.06 -5.36
C CYS A 207 -3.52 29.44 -4.05
N TYR A 208 -4.12 28.31 -3.70
CA TYR A 208 -3.82 27.53 -2.52
C TYR A 208 -3.16 26.22 -2.94
N SER A 209 -1.99 25.93 -2.36
CA SER A 209 -1.29 24.67 -2.55
C SER A 209 -1.60 23.73 -1.40
N LEU A 210 -1.82 22.46 -1.73
CA LEU A 210 -2.19 21.42 -0.79
C LEU A 210 -0.96 20.56 -0.53
N HIS A 211 -0.62 20.37 0.74
CA HIS A 211 0.48 19.51 1.15
C HIS A 211 -0.06 18.36 2.00
N PHE A 212 0.06 17.15 1.46
CA PHE A 212 -0.40 15.94 2.12
C PHE A 212 0.74 15.17 2.74
N LYS A 213 0.52 14.67 3.97
CA LYS A 213 1.40 13.69 4.60
C LYS A 213 0.62 12.40 4.82
N SER A 214 1.13 11.30 4.28
CA SER A 214 0.52 9.97 4.46
C SER A 214 0.37 9.63 5.93
N ASP A 215 -0.82 9.12 6.28
CA ASP A 215 -1.18 8.71 7.63
C ASP A 215 -1.59 7.24 7.64
N PRO A 216 -0.93 6.39 8.44
CA PRO A 216 -1.29 4.98 8.54
C PRO A 216 -2.72 4.75 9.04
N ALA A 217 -3.36 5.71 9.73
CA ALA A 217 -4.77 5.61 10.13
C ALA A 217 -5.76 5.69 8.94
N LEU A 218 -5.30 6.20 7.79
CA LEU A 218 -6.09 6.35 6.56
C LEU A 218 -5.87 5.20 5.56
N THR A 219 -4.90 4.32 5.83
CA THR A 219 -4.70 3.08 5.08
C THR A 219 -5.25 1.93 5.89
N VAL A 220 -5.95 1.03 5.21
CA VAL A 220 -6.43 -0.20 5.84
C VAL A 220 -5.27 -1.17 5.90
N MET A 221 -4.84 -1.45 7.12
CA MET A 221 -3.79 -2.41 7.38
C MET A 221 -4.37 -3.82 7.47
N LEU A 222 -3.56 -4.84 7.18
CA LEU A 222 -3.92 -6.23 7.49
C LEU A 222 -4.24 -6.34 8.98
N THR A 223 -5.24 -7.15 9.29
CA THR A 223 -5.49 -7.54 10.67
C THR A 223 -4.35 -8.42 11.18
N LEU A 224 -4.14 -8.44 12.50
CA LEU A 224 -3.12 -9.27 13.13
C LEU A 224 -3.28 -10.76 12.76
N GLU A 225 -4.52 -11.21 12.55
CA GLU A 225 -4.82 -12.59 12.19
C GLU A 225 -4.40 -12.89 10.75
N GLU A 226 -4.80 -12.07 9.79
CA GLU A 226 -4.41 -12.22 8.37
C GLU A 226 -2.89 -12.17 8.21
N GLN A 227 -2.24 -11.25 8.94
CA GLN A 227 -0.80 -11.07 8.96
C GLN A 227 -0.09 -12.32 9.49
N ARG A 228 -0.60 -12.92 10.58
CA ARG A 228 -0.06 -14.16 11.16
C ARG A 228 -0.21 -15.33 10.22
N VAL A 229 -1.37 -15.48 9.59
CA VAL A 229 -1.62 -16.54 8.61
C VAL A 229 -0.65 -16.43 7.44
N ALA A 230 -0.47 -15.22 6.89
CA ALA A 230 0.50 -14.98 5.83
C ALA A 230 1.94 -15.32 6.27
N ALA A 231 2.39 -14.80 7.43
CA ALA A 231 3.72 -15.06 7.95
C ALA A 231 3.97 -16.56 8.21
N GLN A 232 2.96 -17.28 8.72
CA GLN A 232 3.01 -18.72 8.95
C GLN A 232 3.16 -19.49 7.63
N HIS A 233 2.36 -19.19 6.60
CA HIS A 233 2.50 -19.84 5.31
C HIS A 233 3.85 -19.59 4.65
N LEU A 234 4.38 -18.36 4.72
CA LEU A 234 5.73 -18.06 4.23
C LEU A 234 6.79 -18.89 4.96
N ALA A 235 6.68 -19.03 6.28
CA ALA A 235 7.61 -19.82 7.08
C ALA A 235 7.51 -21.33 6.75
N GLU A 236 6.30 -21.85 6.61
CA GLU A 236 6.06 -23.25 6.26
C GLU A 236 6.67 -23.60 4.91
N VAL A 237 6.43 -22.77 3.88
CA VAL A 237 7.02 -22.95 2.54
C VAL A 237 8.54 -22.85 2.60
N ALA A 238 9.10 -21.90 3.36
CA ALA A 238 10.54 -21.77 3.52
C ALA A 238 11.17 -23.02 4.17
N VAL A 239 10.53 -23.58 5.20
CA VAL A 239 10.98 -24.82 5.84
C VAL A 239 10.93 -26.00 4.86
N CYS A 240 9.85 -26.12 4.07
CA CYS A 240 9.76 -27.13 3.02
C CYS A 240 10.90 -27.00 1.99
N LEU A 241 11.19 -25.78 1.52
CA LEU A 241 12.27 -25.52 0.57
C LEU A 241 13.64 -25.86 1.15
N LEU A 242 13.90 -25.56 2.43
CA LEU A 242 15.12 -25.97 3.12
C LEU A 242 15.20 -27.50 3.25
N GLY A 243 14.09 -28.17 3.53
CA GLY A 243 14.02 -29.64 3.53
C GLY A 243 14.40 -30.24 2.17
N VAL A 244 13.89 -29.69 1.07
CA VAL A 244 14.28 -30.10 -0.29
C VAL A 244 15.77 -29.86 -0.53
N CYS A 245 16.30 -28.70 -0.14
CA CYS A 245 17.73 -28.41 -0.22
C CYS A 245 18.58 -29.45 0.55
N LEU A 246 18.15 -29.84 1.76
CA LEU A 246 18.84 -30.87 2.55
C LEU A 246 18.81 -32.24 1.87
N ILE A 247 17.67 -32.64 1.30
CA ILE A 247 17.55 -33.91 0.56
C ILE A 247 18.50 -33.91 -0.65
N LEU A 248 18.56 -32.81 -1.41
CA LEU A 248 19.48 -32.67 -2.54
C LEU A 248 20.95 -32.78 -2.10
N CYS A 249 21.32 -32.16 -0.98
CA CYS A 249 22.67 -32.27 -0.40
C CYS A 249 23.02 -33.71 -0.01
N VAL A 250 22.08 -34.42 0.63
CA VAL A 250 22.27 -35.82 1.04
C VAL A 250 22.39 -36.73 -0.18
N ALA A 251 21.51 -36.58 -1.17
CA ALA A 251 21.53 -37.36 -2.41
C ALA A 251 22.84 -37.17 -3.19
N ALA A 252 23.32 -35.92 -3.30
CA ALA A 252 24.60 -35.61 -3.93
C ALA A 252 25.78 -36.24 -3.18
N SER A 253 25.75 -36.21 -1.84
CA SER A 253 26.80 -36.79 -0.99
C SER A 253 26.85 -38.33 -1.10
N LEU A 254 25.68 -38.98 -1.15
CA LEU A 254 25.56 -40.43 -1.35
C LEU A 254 26.07 -40.85 -2.74
N LYS A 255 25.66 -40.13 -3.80
CA LYS A 255 26.10 -40.42 -5.17
C LYS A 255 27.62 -40.32 -5.31
N ASN A 256 28.23 -39.26 -4.78
CA ASN A 256 29.69 -39.10 -4.82
C ASN A 256 30.43 -40.18 -4.02
N ASN A 257 29.87 -40.65 -2.90
CA ASN A 257 30.47 -41.72 -2.11
C ASN A 257 30.42 -43.07 -2.84
N VAL A 258 29.32 -43.38 -3.53
CA VAL A 258 29.19 -44.59 -4.37
C VAL A 258 30.18 -44.55 -5.54
N THR A 259 30.18 -43.48 -6.33
CA THR A 259 31.12 -43.32 -7.46
C THR A 259 32.58 -43.44 -7.01
N ARG A 260 32.93 -42.84 -5.85
CA ARG A 260 34.29 -42.94 -5.30
C ARG A 260 34.64 -44.36 -4.84
N ARG A 261 33.69 -45.09 -4.24
CA ARG A 261 33.90 -46.48 -3.83
C ARG A 261 34.08 -47.41 -5.02
N ASP A 262 33.29 -47.21 -6.07
CA ASP A 262 33.40 -47.99 -7.31
C ASP A 262 34.75 -47.74 -7.99
N PHE A 263 35.21 -46.49 -8.02
CA PHE A 263 36.53 -46.13 -8.56
C PHE A 263 37.68 -46.81 -7.77
N LEU A 264 37.64 -46.76 -6.43
CA LEU A 264 38.63 -47.42 -5.58
C LEU A 264 38.64 -48.96 -5.75
N LYS A 265 37.47 -49.57 -5.95
CA LYS A 265 37.34 -51.02 -6.16
C LYS A 265 37.89 -51.48 -7.52
N VAL A 266 37.76 -50.65 -8.55
CA VAL A 266 38.36 -50.89 -9.87
C VAL A 266 39.89 -50.81 -9.80
N GLU A 267 40.43 -49.84 -9.05
CA GLU A 267 41.88 -49.68 -8.89
C GLU A 267 42.52 -50.84 -8.09
N ASP A 268 41.84 -51.35 -7.05
CA ASP A 268 42.30 -52.55 -6.32
C ASP A 268 42.29 -53.83 -7.19
N SER A 269 41.32 -53.97 -8.11
CA SER A 269 41.24 -55.14 -9.00
C SER A 269 42.32 -55.13 -10.09
N GLN A 270 42.92 -53.97 -10.38
CA GLN A 270 43.99 -53.82 -11.37
C GLN A 270 45.39 -54.08 -10.78
N ASN A 271 45.51 -54.13 -9.44
CA ASN A 271 46.76 -54.30 -8.72
C ASN A 271 46.99 -55.73 -8.20
N GLU A 272 46.17 -56.72 -8.60
CA GLU A 272 46.39 -58.13 -8.24
C GLU A 272 47.62 -58.69 -8.98
N PRO A 273 48.70 -59.10 -8.29
CA PRO A 273 49.89 -59.63 -8.94
C PRO A 273 49.63 -61.03 -9.51
N LEU A 274 49.89 -61.20 -10.82
CA LEU A 274 49.97 -62.50 -11.48
C LEU A 274 50.99 -63.38 -10.75
N ILE A 275 50.50 -64.38 -10.01
CA ILE A 275 51.32 -65.45 -9.44
C ILE A 275 51.73 -66.33 -10.62
N GLU A 276 52.96 -66.14 -11.10
CA GLU A 276 53.59 -66.99 -12.11
C GLU A 276 53.94 -68.36 -11.48
N SER A 277 53.57 -69.42 -12.20
CA SER A 277 53.58 -70.82 -11.78
C SER A 277 54.92 -71.52 -12.04
#